data_AF-A0A932VBZ3-F1
#
_entry.id   AF-A0A932VBZ3-F1
#
_cell.length_a   1.000
_cell.length_b   1.000
_cell.length_c   1.000
_cell.angle_alpha   90.00
_cell.angle_beta   90.00
_cell.angle_gamma   90.00
#
_symmetry.space_group_name_H-M   'P 1'
#
loop_
_entity.id
_entity.type
_entity.pdbx_description
1 polymer ?
#
loop_
_entity_poly.entity_id
_entity_poly.type
_entity_poly.pdbx_seq_one_letter_code
_entity_poly.pdbx_strand_id
1 'polypeptide(L)'
;MNPTARPWRSLWLLPATLFLTAATPALADLQTRIVNINGTYSTSHDAQLTVQPGDNITLTADEVDYNYDGSLVGQNRNVEDFTCSSDSTSSDSCDPNYDCASTNFETHQYGVTYYVPTSIGQSIVLTVQNRADGTYDQITLVNGSYTPDYTPPSGSYSDPSQYPTNDAFDYNRSLAGHGRWVYINGERTFVPFAYQAGWQPYQHGNWYWTSYGWTWNSLDPWGWVTDHYGHWRHHSTYGWCWSTLPEDRWYPHTVTFYHTNEGMGWYPYHAGYAHGYEHGYEHGYDDGYWEGFRAGLNSQYSWGGTFVRSDSFMNANIYDVREQNAYGYYGSAYSSQAYGATFVVAGYSSPRVFVESRIGRPVLITPMNVTSRITVGGGRVQFVAPVTRFAVPLQYRQAAEQAHQRVVVGAPGARIPVGSVVHPGGAIVLPRAPVVVAPRVPTGSGGYHTMPPRTNVPVSQPRPTNPQPTRPSYPTQPSRPTQPTRPSYPT
;
A
#
# COMPACT_ATOMS: atom_id res chain seq x y z
N MET A 1 100.60 -38.96 53.18
CA MET A 1 99.98 -38.36 51.99
C MET A 1 98.48 -38.56 52.11
N ASN A 2 97.69 -37.50 52.27
CA ASN A 2 96.24 -37.59 52.28
C ASN A 2 95.62 -36.28 51.74
N PRO A 3 94.49 -36.36 51.02
CA PRO A 3 94.14 -35.42 49.96
C PRO A 3 92.97 -34.48 50.32
N THR A 4 92.79 -33.46 49.50
CA THR A 4 91.80 -32.39 49.60
C THR A 4 90.73 -32.50 48.50
N ALA A 5 89.45 -32.24 48.84
CA ALA A 5 88.36 -32.02 47.88
C ALA A 5 87.36 -30.97 48.39
N ARG A 6 86.84 -30.14 47.48
CA ARG A 6 86.05 -28.90 47.68
C ARG A 6 84.52 -29.15 47.78
N PRO A 7 83.71 -28.24 48.39
CA PRO A 7 82.25 -28.37 48.44
C PRO A 7 81.51 -27.58 47.34
N TRP A 8 80.29 -28.05 47.04
CA TRP A 8 79.34 -27.56 46.03
C TRP A 8 78.39 -26.49 46.58
N ARG A 9 77.91 -25.57 45.72
CA ARG A 9 76.87 -24.55 46.01
C ARG A 9 75.54 -24.93 45.36
N SER A 10 74.43 -24.78 46.08
CA SER A 10 73.05 -24.98 45.58
C SER A 10 72.33 -23.62 45.50
N LEU A 11 71.78 -23.29 44.33
CA LEU A 11 70.91 -22.14 44.08
C LEU A 11 69.45 -22.51 44.47
N TRP A 12 68.76 -21.63 45.20
CA TRP A 12 67.31 -21.70 45.40
C TRP A 12 66.63 -20.63 44.54
N LEU A 13 65.70 -21.05 43.66
CA LEU A 13 64.82 -20.21 42.86
C LEU A 13 63.53 -19.92 43.64
N LEU A 14 63.14 -18.65 43.75
CA LEU A 14 61.85 -18.20 44.27
C LEU A 14 60.78 -18.25 43.16
N PRO A 15 59.52 -18.62 43.43
CA PRO A 15 58.47 -18.58 42.43
C PRO A 15 57.96 -17.15 42.23
N ALA A 16 57.84 -16.73 40.97
CA ALA A 16 57.19 -15.48 40.58
C ALA A 16 55.67 -15.71 40.51
N THR A 17 54.92 -15.01 41.35
CA THR A 17 53.45 -15.01 41.34
C THR A 17 52.96 -14.16 40.17
N LEU A 18 52.41 -14.82 39.14
CA LEU A 18 51.78 -14.18 38.00
C LEU A 18 50.38 -13.69 38.43
N PHE A 19 50.20 -12.38 38.61
CA PHE A 19 48.86 -11.81 38.75
C PHE A 19 48.19 -11.80 37.36
N LEU A 20 47.33 -12.78 37.08
CA LEU A 20 46.33 -12.62 36.03
C LEU A 20 45.30 -11.61 36.52
N THR A 21 45.37 -10.38 36.04
CA THR A 21 44.19 -9.52 36.01
C THR A 21 43.21 -10.16 35.03
N ALA A 22 42.17 -10.80 35.55
CA ALA A 22 41.00 -11.14 34.76
C ALA A 22 40.47 -9.83 34.19
N ALA A 23 40.68 -9.61 32.89
CA ALA A 23 39.89 -8.63 32.17
C ALA A 23 38.44 -9.07 32.33
N THR A 24 37.64 -8.25 33.02
CA THR A 24 36.19 -8.32 32.88
C THR A 24 35.91 -8.32 31.38
N PRO A 25 35.19 -9.31 30.82
CA PRO A 25 34.71 -9.17 29.45
C PRO A 25 33.97 -7.83 29.41
N ALA A 26 34.33 -6.96 28.48
CA ALA A 26 33.52 -5.80 28.19
C ALA A 26 32.09 -6.32 28.02
N LEU A 27 31.16 -5.80 28.82
CA LEU A 27 29.74 -6.04 28.58
C LEU A 27 29.51 -5.73 27.09
N ALA A 28 28.89 -6.65 26.37
CA ALA A 28 28.42 -6.39 25.01
C ALA A 28 27.74 -5.01 25.01
N ASP A 29 28.23 -4.09 24.18
CA ASP A 29 27.67 -2.74 24.06
C ASP A 29 26.40 -2.87 23.21
N LEU A 30 25.34 -3.41 23.81
CA LEU A 30 24.04 -3.56 23.17
C LEU A 30 23.51 -2.17 22.85
N GLN A 31 23.26 -1.93 21.56
CA GLN A 31 22.73 -0.66 21.09
C GLN A 31 21.31 -0.87 20.59
N THR A 32 20.37 -0.08 21.10
CA THR A 32 19.04 0.01 20.50
C THR A 32 19.16 0.63 19.11
N ARG A 33 18.61 -0.03 18.10
CA ARG A 33 18.60 0.43 16.71
C ARG A 33 17.26 0.24 16.05
N ILE A 34 16.87 1.17 15.19
CA ILE A 34 15.81 0.96 14.20
C ILE A 34 16.40 0.11 13.08
N VAL A 35 16.01 -1.17 13.02
CA VAL A 35 16.60 -2.15 12.09
C VAL A 35 15.79 -2.35 10.82
N ASN A 36 14.54 -1.86 10.78
CA ASN A 36 13.71 -1.90 9.59
C ASN A 36 12.94 -0.60 9.41
N ILE A 37 12.97 -0.04 8.20
CA ILE A 37 12.17 1.12 7.79
C ILE A 37 11.51 0.77 6.45
N ASN A 38 10.18 0.83 6.40
CA ASN A 38 9.37 0.55 5.19
C ASN A 38 9.76 -0.77 4.50
N GLY A 39 10.05 -1.81 5.28
CA GLY A 39 10.43 -3.14 4.79
C GLY A 39 11.91 -3.30 4.46
N THR A 40 12.69 -2.21 4.45
CA THR A 40 14.14 -2.28 4.21
C THR A 40 14.87 -2.55 5.52
N TYR A 41 15.49 -3.73 5.64
CA TYR A 41 16.30 -4.08 6.80
C TYR A 41 17.70 -3.51 6.69
N SER A 42 18.14 -2.80 7.71
CA SER A 42 19.53 -2.37 7.88
C SER A 42 19.83 -2.12 9.36
N THR A 43 20.93 -2.64 9.86
CA THR A 43 21.46 -2.31 11.20
C THR A 43 22.13 -0.93 11.25
N SER A 44 22.24 -0.26 10.10
CA SER A 44 22.71 1.11 9.95
C SER A 44 21.81 1.81 8.94
N HIS A 45 20.86 2.61 9.41
CA HIS A 45 19.97 3.39 8.55
C HIS A 45 20.45 4.84 8.44
N ASP A 46 19.94 5.55 7.44
CA ASP A 46 20.16 6.99 7.31
C ASP A 46 19.49 7.73 8.47
N ALA A 47 20.12 8.81 8.95
CA ALA A 47 19.56 9.62 10.03
C ALA A 47 18.28 10.37 9.62
N GLN A 48 18.01 10.48 8.31
CA GLN A 48 16.88 11.20 7.76
C GLN A 48 16.13 10.36 6.74
N LEU A 49 14.80 10.49 6.74
CA LEU A 49 13.91 9.93 5.73
C LEU A 49 13.06 11.06 5.15
N THR A 50 13.14 11.28 3.85
CA THR A 50 12.23 12.21 3.17
C THR A 50 10.84 11.60 3.12
N VAL A 51 9.85 12.33 3.63
CA VAL A 51 8.43 11.92 3.68
C VAL A 51 7.53 12.99 3.08
N GLN A 52 6.29 12.61 2.85
CA GLN A 52 5.21 13.46 2.40
C GLN A 52 4.05 13.45 3.41
N PRO A 53 3.25 14.53 3.49
CA PRO A 53 2.04 14.53 4.30
C PRO A 53 1.12 13.35 3.97
N GLY A 54 0.69 12.60 5.00
CA GLY A 54 -0.18 11.42 4.85
C GLY A 54 0.54 10.09 4.56
N ASP A 55 1.87 10.08 4.52
CA ASP A 55 2.65 8.84 4.44
C ASP A 55 2.46 7.97 5.68
N ASN A 56 2.57 6.65 5.50
CA ASN A 56 2.81 5.72 6.59
C ASN A 56 4.28 5.29 6.60
N ILE A 57 4.85 5.21 7.80
CA ILE A 57 6.23 4.78 8.01
C ILE A 57 6.19 3.57 8.92
N THR A 58 6.61 2.40 8.43
CA THR A 58 6.71 1.20 9.27
C THR A 58 8.11 1.09 9.84
N LEU A 59 8.22 0.92 11.15
CA LEU A 59 9.47 0.83 11.89
C LEU A 59 9.52 -0.46 12.72
N THR A 60 10.68 -1.10 12.72
CA THR A 60 11.01 -2.17 13.67
C THR A 60 12.32 -1.82 14.35
N ALA A 61 12.36 -1.93 15.67
CA ALA A 61 13.57 -1.78 16.45
C ALA A 61 14.03 -3.13 17.03
N ASP A 62 15.33 -3.21 17.28
CA ASP A 62 15.97 -4.32 17.95
C ASP A 62 17.17 -3.80 18.74
N GLU A 63 17.68 -4.61 19.67
CA GLU A 63 19.03 -4.43 20.17
C GLU A 63 20.00 -5.06 19.16
N VAL A 64 21.11 -4.39 18.87
CA VAL A 64 22.18 -4.93 18.04
C VAL A 64 23.47 -5.05 18.84
N ASP A 65 24.26 -6.07 18.50
CA ASP A 65 25.61 -6.29 19.03
C ASP A 65 26.58 -6.54 17.88
N TYR A 66 27.87 -6.36 18.14
CA TYR A 66 28.94 -6.69 17.20
C TYR A 66 29.25 -8.19 17.25
N ASN A 67 29.20 -8.83 16.09
CA ASN A 67 29.81 -10.14 15.88
C ASN A 67 31.34 -10.07 15.98
N TYR A 68 31.96 -11.24 16.13
CA TYR A 68 33.42 -11.40 16.09
C TYR A 68 34.07 -10.88 14.79
N ASP A 69 33.33 -10.82 13.68
CA ASP A 69 33.79 -10.30 12.38
C ASP A 69 33.56 -8.78 12.23
N GLY A 70 33.03 -8.12 13.26
CA GLY A 70 32.72 -6.68 13.27
C GLY A 70 31.38 -6.31 12.62
N SER A 71 30.60 -7.27 12.11
CA SER A 71 29.23 -7.02 11.63
C SER A 71 28.26 -6.82 12.78
N LEU A 72 27.23 -5.98 12.60
CA LEU A 72 26.15 -5.83 13.58
C LEU A 72 25.09 -6.91 13.37
N VAL A 73 24.61 -7.50 14.47
CA VAL A 73 23.54 -8.51 14.47
C VAL A 73 22.48 -8.17 15.50
N GLY A 74 21.22 -8.25 15.06
CA GLY A 74 20.04 -8.09 15.91
C GLY A 74 19.87 -9.25 16.90
N GLN A 75 19.41 -8.92 18.10
CA GLN A 75 19.16 -9.86 19.19
C GLN A 75 17.74 -10.45 19.16
N ASN A 76 16.93 -10.08 18.17
CA ASN A 76 15.56 -10.54 17.96
C ASN A 76 14.65 -10.25 19.18
N ARG A 77 14.74 -9.02 19.71
CA ARG A 77 13.88 -8.54 20.79
C ARG A 77 12.41 -8.46 20.36
N ASN A 78 11.51 -8.44 21.35
CA ASN A 78 10.08 -8.29 21.07
C ASN A 78 9.76 -6.80 20.91
N VAL A 79 8.71 -6.50 20.15
CA VAL A 79 8.28 -5.10 19.97
C VAL A 79 7.93 -4.43 21.31
N GLU A 80 7.43 -5.20 22.29
CA GLU A 80 7.05 -4.73 23.62
C GLU A 80 8.24 -4.34 24.51
N ASP A 81 9.46 -4.67 24.10
CA ASP A 81 10.69 -4.27 24.80
C ASP A 81 11.03 -2.79 24.51
N PHE A 82 10.35 -2.17 23.53
CA PHE A 82 10.57 -0.79 23.10
C PHE A 82 9.33 0.09 23.29
N THR A 83 9.56 1.39 23.41
CA THR A 83 8.55 2.45 23.37
C THR A 83 8.87 3.41 22.24
N CYS A 84 7.85 4.01 21.63
CA CYS A 84 8.02 4.92 20.49
C CYS A 84 7.45 6.29 20.84
N SER A 85 8.06 7.36 20.36
CA SER A 85 7.53 8.72 20.51
C SER A 85 7.90 9.58 19.30
N SER A 86 7.13 10.65 19.10
CA SER A 86 7.45 11.70 18.13
C SER A 86 7.41 13.07 18.80
N ASP A 87 8.09 14.03 18.19
CA ASP A 87 7.99 15.44 18.56
C ASP A 87 6.85 16.19 17.84
N SER A 88 5.97 15.48 17.12
CA SER A 88 4.85 16.09 16.39
C SER A 88 3.87 16.79 17.34
N THR A 89 3.66 16.20 18.52
CA THR A 89 2.98 16.81 19.66
C THR A 89 3.64 16.31 20.95
N SER A 90 3.48 17.04 22.06
CA SER A 90 4.05 16.64 23.35
C SER A 90 3.49 15.34 23.94
N SER A 91 2.40 14.81 23.38
CA SER A 91 1.72 13.58 23.82
C SER A 91 1.79 12.45 22.80
N ASP A 92 2.54 12.62 21.69
CA ASP A 92 2.60 11.62 20.62
C ASP A 92 3.58 10.49 20.98
N SER A 93 3.18 9.63 21.92
CA SER A 93 3.97 8.47 22.39
C SER A 93 3.16 7.19 22.43
N CYS A 94 3.78 6.07 22.08
CA CYS A 94 3.17 4.76 22.00
C CYS A 94 3.99 3.72 22.75
N ASP A 95 3.32 2.98 23.62
CA ASP A 95 3.83 1.78 24.25
C ASP A 95 3.12 0.56 23.62
N PRO A 96 3.84 -0.33 22.92
CA PRO A 96 3.27 -1.49 22.23
C PRO A 96 2.50 -2.48 23.12
N ASN A 97 2.60 -2.39 24.45
CA ASN A 97 1.78 -3.19 25.37
C ASN A 97 0.34 -2.66 25.51
N TYR A 98 0.08 -1.44 25.03
CA TYR A 98 -1.21 -0.78 25.13
C TYR A 98 -1.70 -0.32 23.75
N ASP A 99 -2.98 0.09 23.71
CA ASP A 99 -3.55 0.70 22.51
C ASP A 99 -3.01 2.13 22.33
N CYS A 100 -2.39 2.40 21.18
CA CYS A 100 -1.86 3.70 20.79
C CYS A 100 -2.87 4.56 20.03
N ALA A 101 -4.17 4.30 20.22
CA ALA A 101 -5.25 4.93 19.47
C ALA A 101 -5.23 6.47 19.45
N SER A 102 -4.74 7.13 20.51
CA SER A 102 -4.71 8.60 20.64
C SER A 102 -3.47 9.26 20.03
N THR A 103 -2.60 8.48 19.39
CA THR A 103 -1.32 8.96 18.83
C THR A 103 -1.25 8.65 17.34
N ASN A 104 -0.23 9.18 16.67
CA ASN A 104 0.03 8.87 15.27
C ASN A 104 0.62 7.46 15.07
N PHE A 105 0.75 6.66 16.13
CA PHE A 105 1.29 5.31 16.07
C PHE A 105 0.19 4.24 15.98
N GLU A 106 0.54 3.11 15.38
CA GLU A 106 -0.21 1.86 15.41
C GLU A 106 0.76 0.70 15.60
N THR A 107 0.46 -0.17 16.55
CA THR A 107 1.29 -1.32 16.86
C THR A 107 0.82 -2.53 16.06
N HIS A 108 1.78 -3.31 15.59
CA HIS A 108 1.53 -4.57 14.91
C HIS A 108 2.54 -5.62 15.35
N GLN A 109 2.32 -6.88 14.93
CA GLN A 109 3.05 -8.06 15.40
C GLN A 109 4.59 -7.99 15.27
N TYR A 110 5.12 -7.06 14.48
CA TYR A 110 6.54 -6.96 14.13
C TYR A 110 7.12 -5.55 14.30
N GLY A 111 6.38 -4.60 14.88
CA GLY A 111 6.84 -3.22 14.96
C GLY A 111 5.72 -2.21 15.16
N VAL A 112 6.00 -0.98 14.76
CA VAL A 112 5.05 0.13 14.80
C VAL A 112 4.94 0.79 13.43
N THR A 113 3.74 1.24 13.09
CA THR A 113 3.49 2.14 11.98
C THR A 113 3.28 3.54 12.53
N TYR A 114 3.94 4.53 11.95
CA TYR A 114 3.73 5.95 12.21
C TYR A 114 2.99 6.59 11.04
N TYR A 115 1.89 7.26 11.32
CA TYR A 115 1.10 8.02 10.35
C TYR A 115 1.58 9.47 10.32
N VAL A 116 2.23 9.87 9.22
CA VAL A 116 2.75 11.22 9.05
C VAL A 116 1.56 12.19 8.97
N PRO A 117 1.42 13.12 9.93
CA PRO A 117 0.26 14.00 9.97
C PRO A 117 0.24 14.91 8.76
N THR A 118 -0.96 15.24 8.26
CA THR A 118 -1.09 16.19 7.15
C THR A 118 -0.62 17.60 7.51
N SER A 119 -0.43 17.87 8.80
CA SER A 119 0.09 19.10 9.38
C SER A 119 1.60 19.11 9.62
N ILE A 120 2.33 18.10 9.13
CA ILE A 120 3.79 18.07 9.25
C ILE A 120 4.41 19.39 8.75
N GLY A 121 5.25 19.99 9.61
CA GLY A 121 6.06 21.16 9.29
C GLY A 121 7.29 20.81 8.46
N GLN A 122 8.46 21.31 8.85
CA GLN A 122 9.73 20.98 8.17
C GLN A 122 10.17 19.54 8.43
N SER A 123 10.01 19.08 9.66
CA SER A 123 10.43 17.74 10.07
C SER A 123 9.70 17.26 11.31
N ILE A 124 9.75 15.95 11.55
CA ILE A 124 9.35 15.28 12.80
C ILE A 124 10.47 14.32 13.18
N VAL A 125 10.87 14.28 14.44
CA VAL A 125 11.81 13.29 14.97
C VAL A 125 11.02 12.15 15.61
N LEU A 126 11.25 10.93 15.13
CA LEU A 126 10.77 9.72 15.78
C LEU A 126 11.88 9.15 16.67
N THR A 127 11.52 8.74 17.88
CA THR A 127 12.43 8.12 18.84
C THR A 127 11.90 6.75 19.22
N VAL A 128 12.75 5.72 19.15
CA VAL A 128 12.47 4.39 19.69
C VAL A 128 13.42 4.14 20.85
N GLN A 129 12.86 3.86 22.03
CA GLN A 129 13.60 3.72 23.28
C GLN A 129 13.35 2.36 23.92
N ASN A 130 14.42 1.69 24.32
CA ASN A 130 14.39 0.44 25.06
C ASN A 130 13.95 0.68 26.50
N ARG A 131 12.99 -0.12 26.95
CA ARG A 131 12.41 -0.01 28.28
C ARG A 131 13.38 -0.37 29.41
N ALA A 132 14.28 -1.32 29.17
CA ALA A 132 15.10 -1.92 30.22
C ALA A 132 16.22 -0.97 30.67
N ASP A 133 16.87 -0.30 29.72
CA ASP A 133 18.07 0.50 29.96
C ASP A 133 17.96 1.97 29.50
N GLY A 134 16.89 2.32 28.78
CA GLY A 134 16.66 3.67 28.27
C GLY A 134 17.51 4.05 27.06
N THR A 135 18.30 3.11 26.51
CA THR A 135 19.00 3.34 25.24
C THR A 135 17.99 3.56 24.12
N TYR A 136 18.34 4.37 23.12
CA TYR A 136 17.39 4.77 22.09
C TYR A 136 18.07 4.96 20.74
N ASP A 137 17.23 4.98 19.71
CA ASP A 137 17.59 5.38 18.37
C ASP A 137 16.56 6.35 17.80
N GLN A 138 16.97 7.15 16.81
CA GLN A 138 16.14 8.20 16.24
C GLN A 138 16.21 8.23 14.72
N ILE A 139 15.09 8.65 14.12
CA ILE A 139 15.03 9.00 12.71
C ILE A 139 14.29 10.32 12.52
N THR A 140 14.87 11.21 11.71
CA THR A 140 14.22 12.47 11.36
C THR A 140 13.45 12.31 10.05
N LEU A 141 12.13 12.46 10.12
CA LEU A 141 11.27 12.55 8.95
C LEU A 141 11.33 13.98 8.41
N VAL A 142 11.85 14.18 7.20
CA VAL A 142 11.97 15.49 6.56
C VAL A 142 10.86 15.65 5.54
N ASN A 143 10.06 16.71 5.64
CA ASN A 143 8.96 16.95 4.72
C ASN A 143 9.49 17.41 3.35
N GLY A 144 9.45 16.50 2.37
CA GLY A 144 9.93 16.75 1.01
C GLY A 144 9.10 17.74 0.21
N SER A 145 7.90 18.09 0.69
CA SER A 145 7.02 19.10 0.07
C SER A 145 6.74 20.27 1.01
N TYR A 146 7.66 20.53 1.95
CA TYR A 146 7.53 21.67 2.84
C TYR A 146 7.46 22.98 2.06
N THR A 147 6.38 23.74 2.30
CA THR A 147 6.28 25.14 1.90
C THR A 147 5.91 25.96 3.14
N PRO A 148 6.55 27.11 3.41
CA PRO A 148 6.32 27.89 4.62
C PRO A 148 4.86 28.32 4.83
N ASP A 149 4.13 28.53 3.73
CA ASP A 149 2.73 28.97 3.75
C ASP A 149 1.73 27.82 3.58
N TYR A 150 2.18 26.56 3.67
CA TYR A 150 1.30 25.41 3.58
C TYR A 150 0.32 25.40 4.75
N THR A 151 -0.97 25.49 4.42
CA THR A 151 -2.05 25.30 5.39
C THR A 151 -2.63 23.89 5.23
N PRO A 152 -2.59 23.05 6.26
CA PRO A 152 -3.19 21.71 6.19
C PRO A 152 -4.69 21.81 5.87
N PRO A 153 -5.26 20.87 5.10
CA PRO A 153 -6.69 20.89 4.80
C PRO A 153 -7.52 20.74 6.09
N SER A 154 -8.51 21.63 6.27
CA SER A 154 -9.41 21.62 7.42
C SER A 154 -10.50 20.55 7.33
N GLY A 155 -10.77 20.04 6.13
CA GLY A 155 -11.72 18.98 5.82
C GLY A 155 -11.19 18.06 4.70
N SER A 156 -11.86 16.93 4.47
CA SER A 156 -11.59 16.09 3.31
C SER A 156 -12.36 16.62 2.08
N TYR A 157 -11.81 16.43 0.88
CA TYR A 157 -12.41 16.89 -0.36
C TYR A 157 -13.05 15.72 -1.09
N SER A 158 -14.38 15.67 -1.12
CA SER A 158 -15.17 14.62 -1.77
C SER A 158 -15.59 14.95 -3.21
N ASP A 159 -15.34 16.18 -3.65
CA ASP A 159 -15.71 16.68 -4.98
C ASP A 159 -14.73 17.78 -5.44
N PRO A 160 -14.43 17.92 -6.75
CA PRO A 160 -13.47 18.90 -7.26
C PRO A 160 -13.78 20.37 -6.90
N SER A 161 -15.05 20.71 -6.62
CA SER A 161 -15.47 22.06 -6.22
C SER A 161 -15.26 22.40 -4.77
N GLN A 162 -15.05 21.38 -3.93
CA GLN A 162 -14.68 21.58 -2.53
C GLN A 162 -13.20 21.95 -2.40
N TYR A 163 -12.40 21.61 -3.42
CA TYR A 163 -10.97 21.96 -3.46
C TYR A 163 -10.79 23.49 -3.57
N PRO A 164 -9.98 24.13 -2.70
CA PRO A 164 -9.83 25.57 -2.69
C PRO A 164 -9.33 26.13 -4.03
N THR A 165 -9.94 27.22 -4.50
CA THR A 165 -9.65 27.77 -5.83
C THR A 165 -8.28 28.42 -5.95
N ASN A 166 -7.75 28.92 -4.83
CA ASN A 166 -6.48 29.64 -4.78
C ASN A 166 -5.28 28.73 -4.51
N ASP A 167 -5.54 27.44 -4.29
CA ASP A 167 -4.54 26.48 -3.90
C ASP A 167 -4.01 25.72 -5.12
N ALA A 168 -2.71 25.45 -5.11
CA ALA A 168 -2.11 24.55 -6.08
C ALA A 168 -2.59 23.13 -5.83
N PHE A 169 -2.94 22.40 -6.90
CA PHE A 169 -3.34 21.01 -6.83
C PHE A 169 -2.18 20.11 -6.47
N ASP A 170 -2.45 19.19 -5.53
CA ASP A 170 -1.59 18.09 -5.16
C ASP A 170 -2.43 16.91 -4.62
N TYR A 171 -1.86 15.71 -4.75
CA TYR A 171 -2.53 14.48 -4.33
C TYR A 171 -2.58 14.32 -2.80
N ASN A 172 -1.61 14.86 -2.05
CA ASN A 172 -1.58 14.75 -0.60
C ASN A 172 -2.79 15.43 0.02
N ARG A 173 -3.07 16.66 -0.42
CA ARG A 173 -4.18 17.48 0.04
C ARG A 173 -5.51 16.98 -0.50
N SER A 174 -5.59 16.61 -1.78
CA SER A 174 -6.87 16.16 -2.38
C SER A 174 -7.35 14.82 -1.83
N LEU A 175 -6.42 13.95 -1.40
CA LEU A 175 -6.71 12.65 -0.77
C LEU A 175 -6.60 12.66 0.76
N ALA A 176 -6.32 13.83 1.36
CA ALA A 176 -6.24 13.98 2.80
C ALA A 176 -7.54 13.52 3.48
N GLY A 177 -7.41 12.65 4.48
CA GLY A 177 -8.53 12.12 5.24
C GLY A 177 -9.31 10.99 4.54
N HIS A 178 -8.97 10.63 3.31
CA HIS A 178 -9.65 9.54 2.58
C HIS A 178 -8.91 8.20 2.62
N GLY A 179 -7.67 8.20 3.10
CA GLY A 179 -6.79 7.03 3.03
C GLY A 179 -5.41 7.29 3.61
N ARG A 180 -4.48 6.40 3.30
CA ARG A 180 -3.05 6.53 3.65
C ARG A 180 -2.17 6.31 2.43
N TRP A 181 -1.01 6.94 2.41
CA TRP A 181 0.02 6.66 1.42
C TRP A 181 0.99 5.62 1.96
N VAL A 182 1.32 4.64 1.13
CA VAL A 182 2.26 3.56 1.44
C VAL A 182 3.30 3.44 0.34
N TYR A 183 4.49 2.94 0.69
CA TYR A 183 5.50 2.60 -0.31
C TYR A 183 5.45 1.09 -0.61
N ILE A 184 5.11 0.74 -1.84
CA ILE A 184 5.06 -0.64 -2.34
C ILE A 184 6.10 -0.77 -3.45
N ASN A 185 7.15 -1.56 -3.23
CA ASN A 185 8.24 -1.76 -4.19
C ASN A 185 8.89 -0.46 -4.70
N GLY A 186 9.01 0.55 -3.82
CA GLY A 186 9.57 1.86 -4.15
C GLY A 186 8.59 2.84 -4.80
N GLU A 187 7.35 2.41 -5.08
CA GLU A 187 6.29 3.26 -5.58
C GLU A 187 5.42 3.78 -4.44
N ARG A 188 5.07 5.07 -4.47
CA ARG A 188 4.18 5.69 -3.49
C ARG A 188 2.73 5.53 -3.93
N THR A 189 1.97 4.72 -3.21
CA THR A 189 0.63 4.28 -3.59
C THR A 189 -0.37 4.63 -2.48
N PHE A 190 -1.54 5.11 -2.86
CA PHE A 190 -2.62 5.46 -1.95
C PHE A 190 -3.52 4.24 -1.66
N VAL A 191 -3.81 3.99 -0.39
CA VAL A 191 -4.74 2.96 0.06
C VAL A 191 -5.95 3.65 0.69
N PRO A 192 -7.15 3.58 0.08
CA PRO A 192 -8.33 4.25 0.57
C PRO A 192 -8.81 3.62 1.87
N PHE A 193 -9.42 4.45 2.71
CA PHE A 193 -10.13 3.99 3.88
C PHE A 193 -11.53 3.51 3.50
N ALA A 194 -11.57 2.30 2.94
CA ALA A 194 -12.81 1.66 2.52
C ALA A 194 -13.85 1.62 3.65
N TYR A 195 -15.07 2.05 3.35
CA TYR A 195 -16.18 2.14 4.31
C TYR A 195 -17.00 0.84 4.41
N GLN A 196 -16.63 -0.20 3.65
CA GLN A 196 -17.27 -1.51 3.66
C GLN A 196 -16.30 -2.62 3.27
N ALA A 197 -16.56 -3.82 3.79
CA ALA A 197 -15.84 -5.03 3.40
C ALA A 197 -16.11 -5.37 1.92
N GLY A 198 -15.06 -5.77 1.20
CA GLY A 198 -15.17 -6.15 -0.21
C GLY A 198 -15.42 -4.97 -1.16
N TRP A 199 -15.18 -3.72 -0.73
CA TRP A 199 -15.19 -2.57 -1.63
C TRP A 199 -14.22 -2.78 -2.80
N GLN A 200 -14.63 -2.34 -4.00
CA GLN A 200 -13.81 -2.38 -5.21
C GLN A 200 -14.01 -1.09 -6.02
N PRO A 201 -12.96 -0.62 -6.73
CA PRO A 201 -13.05 0.53 -7.62
C PRO A 201 -14.13 0.35 -8.69
N TYR A 202 -14.72 1.47 -9.13
CA TYR A 202 -15.72 1.50 -10.21
C TYR A 202 -16.96 0.61 -9.99
N GLN A 203 -17.40 0.46 -8.74
CA GLN A 203 -18.68 -0.19 -8.42
C GLN A 203 -19.71 0.76 -7.80
N HIS A 204 -19.28 1.77 -7.05
CA HIS A 204 -20.16 2.76 -6.41
C HIS A 204 -20.23 4.00 -7.27
N GLY A 205 -21.26 4.09 -8.09
CA GLY A 205 -21.28 5.10 -9.15
C GLY A 205 -22.11 4.69 -10.33
N ASN A 206 -22.04 5.52 -11.36
CA ASN A 206 -22.79 5.32 -12.58
C ASN A 206 -22.00 5.74 -13.81
N TRP A 207 -22.28 5.08 -14.92
CA TRP A 207 -21.78 5.50 -16.23
C TRP A 207 -22.69 6.56 -16.84
N TYR A 208 -22.08 7.57 -17.43
CA TYR A 208 -22.78 8.58 -18.22
C TYR A 208 -21.96 8.95 -19.44
N TRP A 209 -22.64 9.40 -20.50
CA TRP A 209 -21.97 9.77 -21.74
C TRP A 209 -21.63 11.25 -21.76
N THR A 210 -20.39 11.59 -22.12
CA THR A 210 -19.89 12.97 -22.24
C THR A 210 -19.21 13.21 -23.58
N SER A 211 -18.72 14.44 -23.81
CA SER A 211 -17.82 14.73 -24.93
C SER A 211 -16.51 13.96 -24.88
N TYR A 212 -16.14 13.37 -23.74
CA TYR A 212 -14.95 12.52 -23.56
C TYR A 212 -15.27 11.02 -23.71
N GLY A 213 -16.52 10.65 -23.99
CA GLY A 213 -16.99 9.27 -24.08
C GLY A 213 -17.73 8.80 -22.82
N TRP A 214 -17.79 7.49 -22.60
CA TRP A 214 -18.29 6.94 -21.34
C TRP A 214 -17.43 7.46 -20.20
N THR A 215 -18.04 8.07 -19.20
CA THR A 215 -17.36 8.68 -18.06
C THR A 215 -17.94 8.08 -16.79
N TRP A 216 -17.05 7.73 -15.86
CA TRP A 216 -17.45 7.22 -14.56
C TRP A 216 -17.81 8.38 -13.63
N ASN A 217 -18.98 8.31 -13.00
CA ASN A 217 -19.34 9.21 -11.90
C ASN A 217 -19.19 8.42 -10.60
N SER A 218 -18.13 8.69 -9.85
CA SER A 218 -17.87 7.99 -8.60
C SER A 218 -18.77 8.52 -7.48
N LEU A 219 -19.32 7.61 -6.68
CA LEU A 219 -19.92 7.92 -5.38
C LEU A 219 -18.93 7.70 -4.23
N ASP A 220 -17.73 7.20 -4.53
CA ASP A 220 -16.66 7.10 -3.56
C ASP A 220 -16.07 8.51 -3.30
N PRO A 221 -15.84 8.91 -2.03
CA PRO A 221 -15.39 10.26 -1.71
C PRO A 221 -14.04 10.65 -2.35
N TRP A 222 -13.14 9.70 -2.52
CA TRP A 222 -11.85 9.91 -3.21
C TRP A 222 -11.93 9.79 -4.73
N GLY A 223 -13.07 9.31 -5.26
CA GLY A 223 -13.23 8.87 -6.64
C GLY A 223 -13.02 9.96 -7.69
N TRP A 224 -13.31 11.23 -7.34
CA TRP A 224 -13.06 12.36 -8.25
C TRP A 224 -11.57 12.51 -8.59
N VAL A 225 -10.67 12.03 -7.73
CA VAL A 225 -9.23 11.95 -7.98
C VAL A 225 -8.87 10.58 -8.54
N THR A 226 -9.17 9.52 -7.80
CA THR A 226 -8.60 8.20 -8.08
C THR A 226 -9.11 7.58 -9.37
N ASP A 227 -10.35 7.83 -9.74
CA ASP A 227 -10.98 7.21 -10.90
C ASP A 227 -10.65 7.96 -12.21
N HIS A 228 -9.87 9.05 -12.11
CA HIS A 228 -9.63 9.97 -13.21
C HIS A 228 -8.17 10.36 -13.44
N TYR A 229 -7.29 10.34 -12.44
CA TYR A 229 -5.88 10.79 -12.57
C TYR A 229 -4.84 9.68 -12.34
N GLY A 230 -5.30 8.44 -12.18
CA GLY A 230 -4.44 7.35 -11.78
C GLY A 230 -4.99 6.01 -12.17
N HIS A 231 -4.39 4.97 -11.62
CA HIS A 231 -4.75 3.61 -11.90
C HIS A 231 -4.79 2.78 -10.62
N TRP A 232 -5.64 1.77 -10.63
CA TRP A 232 -5.87 0.89 -9.49
C TRP A 232 -5.10 -0.42 -9.69
N ARG A 233 -4.59 -0.95 -8.58
CA ARG A 233 -3.97 -2.27 -8.44
C ARG A 233 -4.61 -2.97 -7.24
N HIS A 234 -4.58 -4.29 -7.22
CA HIS A 234 -4.95 -5.06 -6.04
C HIS A 234 -3.72 -5.77 -5.49
N HIS A 235 -3.44 -5.51 -4.21
CA HIS A 235 -2.31 -6.06 -3.49
C HIS A 235 -2.81 -6.94 -2.35
N SER A 236 -2.27 -8.16 -2.25
CA SER A 236 -2.68 -9.18 -1.27
C SER A 236 -2.67 -8.71 0.19
N THR A 237 -1.80 -7.77 0.53
CA THR A 237 -1.68 -7.19 1.88
C THR A 237 -2.47 -5.91 2.07
N TYR A 238 -2.58 -5.07 1.04
CA TYR A 238 -3.13 -3.71 1.18
C TYR A 238 -4.55 -3.59 0.61
N GLY A 239 -5.05 -4.63 -0.09
CA GLY A 239 -6.27 -4.57 -0.88
C GLY A 239 -6.09 -3.71 -2.12
N TRP A 240 -7.14 -2.98 -2.48
CA TRP A 240 -7.09 -2.01 -3.57
C TRP A 240 -6.21 -0.82 -3.22
N CYS A 241 -5.26 -0.53 -4.10
CA CYS A 241 -4.32 0.56 -3.94
C CYS A 241 -4.20 1.33 -5.26
N TRP A 242 -4.01 2.64 -5.18
CA TRP A 242 -4.07 3.56 -6.29
C TRP A 242 -2.76 4.31 -6.48
N SER A 243 -2.32 4.41 -7.73
CA SER A 243 -1.12 5.15 -8.11
C SER A 243 -1.43 6.19 -9.18
N THR A 244 -0.79 7.35 -9.08
CA THR A 244 -0.93 8.47 -10.02
C THR A 244 -0.43 8.09 -11.41
N LEU A 245 -1.04 8.64 -12.46
CA LEU A 245 -0.43 8.60 -13.79
C LEU A 245 0.70 9.66 -13.86
N PRO A 246 1.84 9.40 -14.53
CA PRO A 246 2.99 10.32 -14.58
C PRO A 246 2.70 11.70 -15.18
N GLU A 247 1.60 11.81 -15.91
CA GLU A 247 1.21 12.97 -16.71
C GLU A 247 0.19 13.89 -16.03
N ASP A 248 -0.29 13.55 -14.83
CA ASP A 248 -1.29 14.31 -14.07
C ASP A 248 -2.50 14.74 -14.91
N ARG A 249 -2.89 13.89 -15.86
CA ARG A 249 -3.97 14.16 -16.82
C ARG A 249 -5.27 13.53 -16.34
N TRP A 250 -6.37 14.27 -16.51
CA TRP A 250 -7.71 13.74 -16.30
C TRP A 250 -8.14 12.81 -17.44
N TYR A 251 -8.69 11.66 -17.07
CA TYR A 251 -9.34 10.69 -17.94
C TYR A 251 -10.80 10.46 -17.54
N PRO A 252 -11.70 10.16 -18.48
CA PRO A 252 -13.11 9.87 -18.15
C PRO A 252 -13.28 8.60 -17.31
N HIS A 253 -12.31 7.70 -17.38
CA HIS A 253 -12.09 6.53 -16.53
C HIS A 253 -10.70 5.97 -16.85
N THR A 254 -10.20 5.10 -15.98
CA THR A 254 -9.01 4.29 -16.24
C THR A 254 -9.30 2.79 -16.19
N VAL A 255 -10.52 2.41 -16.62
CA VAL A 255 -10.94 1.01 -16.78
C VAL A 255 -10.68 0.45 -18.18
N THR A 256 -10.81 -0.86 -18.28
CA THR A 256 -10.91 -1.63 -19.51
C THR A 256 -12.30 -2.22 -19.61
N PHE A 257 -13.00 -1.91 -20.69
CA PHE A 257 -14.32 -2.46 -20.97
C PHE A 257 -14.25 -3.84 -21.62
N TYR A 258 -15.31 -4.61 -21.41
CA TYR A 258 -15.65 -5.80 -22.18
C TYR A 258 -17.17 -5.88 -22.34
N HIS A 259 -17.65 -6.63 -23.32
CA HIS A 259 -19.09 -6.81 -23.52
C HIS A 259 -19.42 -8.19 -24.06
N THR A 260 -20.66 -8.61 -23.84
CA THR A 260 -21.25 -9.81 -24.41
C THR A 260 -22.59 -9.46 -25.05
N ASN A 261 -23.33 -10.46 -25.54
CA ASN A 261 -24.73 -10.26 -25.96
C ASN A 261 -25.68 -9.96 -24.79
N GLU A 262 -25.23 -10.17 -23.54
CA GLU A 262 -26.07 -10.02 -22.35
C GLU A 262 -25.89 -8.67 -21.65
N GLY A 263 -24.74 -8.03 -21.83
CA GLY A 263 -24.39 -6.87 -21.02
C GLY A 263 -23.01 -6.31 -21.29
N MET A 264 -22.60 -5.45 -20.36
CA MET A 264 -21.36 -4.69 -20.41
C MET A 264 -20.64 -4.86 -19.09
N GLY A 265 -19.32 -4.97 -19.16
CA GLY A 265 -18.47 -5.07 -17.99
C GLY A 265 -17.19 -4.30 -18.14
N TRP A 266 -16.48 -4.19 -17.04
CA TRP A 266 -15.18 -3.53 -16.98
C TRP A 266 -14.31 -4.10 -15.87
N TYR A 267 -13.00 -3.90 -16.02
CA TYR A 267 -12.00 -4.12 -14.99
C TYR A 267 -11.30 -2.78 -14.69
N PRO A 268 -10.90 -2.50 -13.43
CA PRO A 268 -10.11 -1.34 -13.06
C PRO A 268 -8.65 -1.42 -13.54
N TYR A 269 -8.47 -1.78 -14.80
CA TYR A 269 -7.20 -1.90 -15.53
C TYR A 269 -7.15 -0.84 -16.63
N HIS A 270 -6.15 0.02 -16.59
CA HIS A 270 -5.94 1.04 -17.58
C HIS A 270 -5.13 0.49 -18.77
N ALA A 271 -5.82 -0.03 -19.79
CA ALA A 271 -5.16 -0.60 -20.97
C ALA A 271 -4.26 0.39 -21.73
N GLY A 272 -4.49 1.71 -21.60
CA GLY A 272 -3.64 2.75 -22.17
C GLY A 272 -2.30 2.93 -21.46
N TYR A 273 -2.15 2.34 -20.26
CA TYR A 273 -1.01 2.54 -19.36
C TYR A 273 -0.45 1.19 -18.89
N ALA A 274 -0.21 0.26 -19.81
CA ALA A 274 0.22 -1.11 -19.48
C ALA A 274 1.51 -1.19 -18.63
N HIS A 275 2.38 -0.18 -18.70
CA HIS A 275 3.63 -0.15 -17.92
C HIS A 275 3.42 0.08 -16.42
N GLY A 276 2.28 0.65 -16.00
CA GLY A 276 1.89 0.68 -14.57
C GLY A 276 1.63 -0.70 -13.96
N TYR A 277 1.69 -1.75 -14.78
CA TYR A 277 1.35 -3.12 -14.40
C TYR A 277 2.51 -4.11 -14.50
N GLU A 278 3.75 -3.59 -14.53
CA GLU A 278 4.97 -4.39 -14.64
C GLU A 278 5.24 -5.27 -13.41
N HIS A 279 4.89 -4.80 -12.21
CA HIS A 279 5.01 -5.57 -10.98
C HIS A 279 3.82 -6.54 -10.82
N GLY A 280 4.10 -7.83 -10.59
CA GLY A 280 3.08 -8.88 -10.42
C GLY A 280 3.12 -9.60 -9.06
N TYR A 281 2.74 -10.89 -9.04
CA TYR A 281 2.62 -11.69 -7.81
C TYR A 281 3.85 -11.70 -6.91
N GLU A 282 5.06 -11.75 -7.48
CA GLU A 282 6.32 -11.70 -6.71
C GLU A 282 6.48 -10.41 -5.90
N HIS A 283 5.76 -9.36 -6.30
CA HIS A 283 5.76 -8.03 -5.70
C HIS A 283 4.51 -7.79 -4.84
N GLY A 284 3.73 -8.85 -4.57
CA GLY A 284 2.55 -8.84 -3.71
C GLY A 284 1.23 -8.49 -4.39
N TYR A 285 1.26 -8.10 -5.67
CA TYR A 285 0.06 -7.83 -6.47
C TYR A 285 -0.62 -9.11 -6.94
N ASP A 286 -1.92 -9.25 -6.69
CA ASP A 286 -2.73 -10.42 -7.05
C ASP A 286 -3.91 -10.04 -7.98
N ASP A 287 -3.78 -8.91 -8.69
CA ASP A 287 -4.73 -8.44 -9.71
C ASP A 287 -4.56 -9.08 -11.11
N GLY A 288 -3.48 -9.82 -11.34
CA GLY A 288 -3.20 -10.48 -12.62
C GLY A 288 -2.89 -9.53 -13.78
N TYR A 289 -2.82 -8.21 -13.57
CA TYR A 289 -2.77 -7.22 -14.64
C TYR A 289 -1.49 -7.25 -15.50
N TRP A 290 -0.42 -7.88 -15.02
CA TRP A 290 0.77 -8.19 -15.82
C TRP A 290 0.47 -9.14 -17.00
N GLU A 291 -0.62 -9.92 -16.93
CA GLU A 291 -1.11 -10.74 -18.05
C GLU A 291 -1.94 -9.92 -19.07
N GLY A 292 -2.11 -8.62 -18.82
CA GLY A 292 -2.96 -7.72 -19.60
C GLY A 292 -4.39 -8.23 -19.65
N PHE A 293 -5.00 -8.23 -20.85
CA PHE A 293 -6.36 -8.75 -21.03
C PHE A 293 -6.52 -10.25 -20.71
N ARG A 294 -5.44 -11.02 -20.50
CA ARG A 294 -5.58 -12.43 -20.10
C ARG A 294 -5.87 -12.59 -18.61
N ALA A 295 -5.62 -11.55 -17.80
CA ALA A 295 -5.88 -11.55 -16.37
C ALA A 295 -7.31 -11.98 -16.01
N GLY A 296 -8.29 -11.41 -16.72
CA GLY A 296 -9.71 -11.73 -16.51
C GLY A 296 -10.11 -13.16 -16.91
N LEU A 297 -9.25 -13.93 -17.57
CA LEU A 297 -9.47 -15.36 -17.86
C LEU A 297 -9.05 -16.28 -16.73
N ASN A 298 -8.38 -15.76 -15.70
CA ASN A 298 -8.02 -16.53 -14.52
C ASN A 298 -8.91 -16.13 -13.34
N SER A 299 -9.73 -17.08 -12.87
CA SER A 299 -10.60 -16.86 -11.69
C SER A 299 -9.84 -16.41 -10.45
N GLN A 300 -8.54 -16.74 -10.34
CA GLN A 300 -7.67 -16.32 -9.24
C GLN A 300 -7.37 -14.81 -9.24
N TYR A 301 -7.54 -14.12 -10.37
CA TYR A 301 -7.27 -12.69 -10.55
C TYR A 301 -8.54 -11.90 -10.90
N SER A 302 -9.71 -12.43 -10.55
CA SER A 302 -11.00 -11.84 -10.93
C SER A 302 -11.38 -10.58 -10.14
N TRP A 303 -10.49 -10.08 -9.26
CA TRP A 303 -10.69 -8.87 -8.48
C TRP A 303 -11.06 -7.67 -9.38
N GLY A 304 -12.12 -6.95 -9.01
CA GLY A 304 -12.50 -5.70 -9.67
C GLY A 304 -13.36 -5.90 -10.92
N GLY A 305 -13.45 -7.13 -11.43
CA GLY A 305 -14.31 -7.45 -12.55
C GLY A 305 -15.77 -7.14 -12.22
N THR A 306 -16.34 -6.19 -12.96
CA THR A 306 -17.73 -5.77 -12.79
C THR A 306 -18.48 -6.02 -14.09
N PHE A 307 -19.70 -6.55 -14.01
CA PHE A 307 -20.56 -6.78 -15.17
C PHE A 307 -22.00 -6.45 -14.79
N VAL A 308 -22.75 -5.88 -15.73
CA VAL A 308 -24.16 -5.54 -15.59
C VAL A 308 -24.91 -5.90 -16.87
N ARG A 309 -26.19 -6.22 -16.72
CA ARG A 309 -27.10 -6.37 -17.86
C ARG A 309 -27.17 -5.08 -18.67
N SER A 310 -27.43 -5.20 -19.97
CA SER A 310 -27.41 -4.04 -20.88
C SER A 310 -28.33 -2.90 -20.42
N ASP A 311 -29.54 -3.22 -19.97
CA ASP A 311 -30.54 -2.26 -19.47
C ASP A 311 -30.11 -1.54 -18.18
N SER A 312 -29.18 -2.14 -17.44
CA SER A 312 -28.70 -1.71 -16.13
C SER A 312 -27.38 -0.94 -16.20
N PHE A 313 -26.77 -0.80 -17.38
CA PHE A 313 -25.46 -0.15 -17.53
C PHE A 313 -25.40 1.31 -17.09
N MET A 314 -26.50 2.03 -17.22
CA MET A 314 -26.61 3.42 -16.76
C MET A 314 -27.44 3.54 -15.48
N ASN A 315 -27.49 2.49 -14.65
CA ASN A 315 -28.12 2.56 -13.35
C ASN A 315 -27.44 3.64 -12.49
N ALA A 316 -28.21 4.32 -11.63
CA ALA A 316 -27.71 5.35 -10.73
C ALA A 316 -26.65 4.85 -9.74
N ASN A 317 -26.64 3.55 -9.44
CA ASN A 317 -25.60 2.90 -8.68
C ASN A 317 -25.34 1.49 -9.21
N ILE A 318 -24.19 1.27 -9.86
CA ILE A 318 -23.82 -0.03 -10.42
C ILE A 318 -23.77 -1.11 -9.36
N TYR A 319 -23.36 -0.77 -8.13
CA TYR A 319 -23.25 -1.75 -7.06
C TYR A 319 -24.55 -2.55 -6.88
N ASP A 320 -25.70 -1.90 -7.02
CA ASP A 320 -27.00 -2.51 -6.77
C ASP A 320 -27.47 -3.46 -7.88
N VAL A 321 -26.87 -3.37 -9.08
CA VAL A 321 -27.28 -4.11 -10.28
C VAL A 321 -26.19 -4.98 -10.88
N ARG A 322 -25.02 -5.06 -10.24
CA ARG A 322 -23.90 -5.87 -10.71
C ARG A 322 -24.20 -7.36 -10.61
N GLU A 323 -23.78 -8.10 -11.63
CA GLU A 323 -23.78 -9.55 -11.64
C GLU A 323 -22.68 -10.08 -10.71
N GLN A 324 -23.01 -11.10 -9.91
CA GLN A 324 -22.05 -11.69 -8.95
C GLN A 324 -20.93 -12.47 -9.64
N ASN A 325 -21.19 -13.01 -10.84
CA ASN A 325 -20.23 -13.80 -11.62
C ASN A 325 -19.72 -13.04 -12.85
N ALA A 326 -19.08 -11.89 -12.64
CA ALA A 326 -18.50 -11.08 -13.73
C ALA A 326 -17.45 -11.87 -14.55
N TYR A 327 -16.65 -12.71 -13.88
CA TYR A 327 -15.63 -13.57 -14.49
C TYR A 327 -16.17 -14.45 -15.64
N GLY A 328 -17.33 -15.07 -15.46
CA GLY A 328 -17.94 -15.93 -16.49
C GLY A 328 -18.22 -15.19 -17.80
N TYR A 329 -18.61 -13.91 -17.72
CA TYR A 329 -18.87 -13.09 -18.90
C TYR A 329 -17.59 -12.64 -19.59
N TYR A 330 -16.52 -12.42 -18.83
CA TYR A 330 -15.23 -12.02 -19.40
C TYR A 330 -14.66 -13.08 -20.35
N GLY A 331 -14.74 -14.37 -19.98
CA GLY A 331 -14.30 -15.46 -20.83
C GLY A 331 -14.99 -15.44 -22.21
N SER A 332 -16.30 -15.20 -22.22
CA SER A 332 -17.07 -15.07 -23.46
C SER A 332 -16.64 -13.86 -24.29
N ALA A 333 -16.49 -12.70 -23.65
CA ALA A 333 -16.05 -11.47 -24.30
C ALA A 333 -14.64 -11.59 -24.89
N TYR A 334 -13.73 -12.27 -24.19
CA TYR A 334 -12.37 -12.52 -24.65
C TYR A 334 -12.36 -13.37 -25.92
N SER A 335 -13.11 -14.48 -25.93
CA SER A 335 -13.23 -15.34 -27.12
C SER A 335 -13.78 -14.61 -28.34
N SER A 336 -14.66 -13.63 -28.14
CA SER A 336 -15.20 -12.79 -29.22
C SER A 336 -14.40 -11.51 -29.48
N GLN A 337 -13.24 -11.32 -28.83
CA GLN A 337 -12.42 -10.10 -28.92
C GLN A 337 -13.19 -8.80 -28.60
N ALA A 338 -14.19 -8.91 -27.72
CA ALA A 338 -15.13 -7.86 -27.36
C ALA A 338 -14.66 -7.09 -26.12
N TYR A 339 -13.42 -6.59 -26.13
CA TYR A 339 -12.80 -5.89 -25.00
C TYR A 339 -11.84 -4.77 -25.46
N GLY A 340 -11.57 -3.80 -24.58
CA GLY A 340 -10.62 -2.72 -24.83
C GLY A 340 -10.80 -1.49 -23.95
N ALA A 341 -9.99 -0.46 -24.18
CA ALA A 341 -10.09 0.83 -23.47
C ALA A 341 -11.43 1.56 -23.71
N THR A 342 -12.15 1.17 -24.75
CA THR A 342 -13.53 1.57 -25.04
C THR A 342 -14.31 0.34 -25.48
N PHE A 343 -15.64 0.43 -25.61
CA PHE A 343 -16.38 -0.62 -26.29
C PHE A 343 -15.93 -0.68 -27.76
N VAL A 344 -15.11 -1.68 -28.08
CA VAL A 344 -14.73 -1.99 -29.45
C VAL A 344 -15.87 -2.81 -30.05
N VAL A 345 -16.68 -2.19 -30.91
CA VAL A 345 -17.84 -2.86 -31.52
C VAL A 345 -17.92 -2.56 -33.01
N ALA A 346 -17.61 -3.58 -33.83
CA ALA A 346 -17.72 -3.50 -35.27
C ALA A 346 -19.17 -3.21 -35.70
N GLY A 347 -19.33 -2.35 -36.71
CA GLY A 347 -20.65 -1.98 -37.25
C GLY A 347 -21.38 -0.86 -36.50
N TYR A 348 -20.80 -0.32 -35.42
CA TYR A 348 -21.35 0.83 -34.70
C TYR A 348 -20.50 2.08 -34.92
N SER A 349 -21.16 3.23 -35.09
CA SER A 349 -20.47 4.52 -35.31
C SER A 349 -19.82 5.07 -34.05
N SER A 350 -20.25 4.62 -32.87
CA SER A 350 -19.62 4.97 -31.59
C SER A 350 -19.99 3.97 -30.48
N PRO A 351 -19.21 3.93 -29.40
CA PRO A 351 -19.55 3.19 -28.18
C PRO A 351 -20.89 3.58 -27.56
N ARG A 352 -21.34 4.84 -27.75
CA ARG A 352 -22.66 5.29 -27.31
C ARG A 352 -23.78 4.63 -28.10
N VAL A 353 -23.69 4.70 -29.43
CA VAL A 353 -24.70 4.14 -30.34
C VAL A 353 -24.82 2.63 -30.16
N PHE A 354 -23.71 1.96 -29.83
CA PHE A 354 -23.75 0.57 -29.39
C PHE A 354 -24.61 0.37 -28.14
N VAL A 355 -24.41 1.13 -27.07
CA VAL A 355 -25.24 0.99 -25.86
C VAL A 355 -26.70 1.35 -26.14
N GLU A 356 -26.97 2.41 -26.92
CA GLU A 356 -28.32 2.82 -27.34
C GLU A 356 -29.07 1.67 -28.02
N SER A 357 -28.41 0.90 -28.90
CA SER A 357 -29.02 -0.26 -29.56
C SER A 357 -29.38 -1.39 -28.59
N ARG A 358 -28.67 -1.49 -27.47
CA ARG A 358 -28.86 -2.53 -26.45
C ARG A 358 -29.93 -2.15 -25.41
N ILE A 359 -30.06 -0.87 -25.09
CA ILE A 359 -31.06 -0.38 -24.13
C ILE A 359 -32.37 0.09 -24.77
N GLY A 360 -32.40 0.22 -26.11
CA GLY A 360 -33.59 0.62 -26.86
C GLY A 360 -34.02 2.08 -26.65
N ARG A 361 -33.11 2.95 -26.20
CA ARG A 361 -33.39 4.38 -25.97
C ARG A 361 -32.14 5.24 -26.24
N PRO A 362 -32.31 6.51 -26.64
CA PRO A 362 -31.20 7.42 -26.81
C PRO A 362 -30.52 7.74 -25.47
N VAL A 363 -29.20 7.88 -25.51
CA VAL A 363 -28.37 8.31 -24.37
C VAL A 363 -28.06 9.80 -24.54
N LEU A 364 -28.36 10.61 -23.55
CA LEU A 364 -28.09 12.05 -23.62
C LEU A 364 -26.62 12.36 -23.33
N ILE A 365 -26.08 13.37 -24.00
CA ILE A 365 -24.75 13.90 -23.70
C ILE A 365 -24.85 14.74 -22.44
N THR A 366 -24.08 14.38 -21.43
CA THR A 366 -23.97 15.13 -20.18
C THR A 366 -22.95 16.26 -20.35
N PRO A 367 -23.34 17.53 -20.13
CA PRO A 367 -22.42 18.65 -20.22
C PRO A 367 -21.42 18.62 -19.05
N MET A 368 -20.16 18.98 -19.36
CA MET A 368 -19.05 18.97 -18.41
C MET A 368 -18.50 20.39 -18.20
N ASN A 369 -18.17 20.71 -16.96
CA ASN A 369 -17.36 21.85 -16.60
C ASN A 369 -15.89 21.44 -16.60
N VAL A 370 -15.05 22.23 -17.27
CA VAL A 370 -13.60 22.04 -17.31
C VAL A 370 -12.95 23.31 -16.77
N THR A 371 -12.16 23.18 -15.71
CA THR A 371 -11.34 24.28 -15.19
C THR A 371 -9.89 23.83 -15.07
N SER A 372 -8.94 24.75 -15.22
CA SER A 372 -7.53 24.43 -14.96
C SER A 372 -7.14 24.81 -13.54
N ARG A 373 -6.23 24.05 -12.94
CA ARG A 373 -5.52 24.40 -11.71
C ARG A 373 -4.02 24.32 -11.94
N ILE A 374 -3.27 25.14 -11.20
CA ILE A 374 -1.81 25.05 -11.12
C ILE A 374 -1.47 23.87 -10.20
N THR A 375 -0.48 23.05 -10.53
CA THR A 375 0.01 22.00 -9.62
C THR A 375 1.14 22.53 -8.75
N VAL A 376 1.47 21.86 -7.64
CA VAL A 376 2.59 22.26 -6.76
C VAL A 376 3.93 22.33 -7.53
N GLY A 377 4.11 21.53 -8.58
CA GLY A 377 5.28 21.59 -9.48
C GLY A 377 5.23 22.69 -10.55
N GLY A 378 4.24 23.58 -10.53
CA GLY A 378 4.07 24.66 -11.53
C GLY A 378 3.44 24.22 -12.85
N GLY A 379 3.00 22.96 -12.96
CA GLY A 379 2.25 22.42 -14.10
C GLY A 379 0.79 22.87 -14.10
N ARG A 380 0.01 22.35 -15.06
CA ARG A 380 -1.44 22.56 -15.11
C ARG A 380 -2.18 21.24 -15.16
N VAL A 381 -3.18 21.09 -14.31
CA VAL A 381 -4.11 19.96 -14.30
C VAL A 381 -5.51 20.44 -14.69
N GLN A 382 -6.28 19.60 -15.37
CA GLN A 382 -7.68 19.86 -15.68
C GLN A 382 -8.56 19.26 -14.59
N PHE A 383 -9.41 20.06 -13.97
CA PHE A 383 -10.52 19.63 -13.12
C PHE A 383 -11.77 19.52 -13.99
N VAL A 384 -12.30 18.31 -14.12
CA VAL A 384 -13.42 18.00 -15.02
C VAL A 384 -14.54 17.36 -14.20
N ALA A 385 -15.75 17.93 -14.28
CA ALA A 385 -16.93 17.45 -13.53
C ALA A 385 -18.23 17.73 -14.29
N PRO A 386 -19.31 16.95 -14.10
CA PRO A 386 -20.59 17.24 -14.75
C PRO A 386 -21.18 18.57 -14.26
N VAL A 387 -21.88 19.29 -15.16
CA VAL A 387 -22.54 20.57 -14.79
C VAL A 387 -23.65 20.32 -13.77
N THR A 388 -24.44 19.26 -13.98
CA THR A 388 -25.41 18.78 -12.99
C THR A 388 -24.71 17.76 -12.10
N ARG A 389 -24.48 18.13 -10.85
CA ARG A 389 -23.78 17.28 -9.89
C ARG A 389 -24.73 16.25 -9.31
N PHE A 390 -24.30 15.00 -9.29
CA PHE A 390 -24.96 13.97 -8.50
C PHE A 390 -24.43 14.08 -7.07
N ALA A 391 -25.31 14.32 -6.10
CA ALA A 391 -24.88 14.43 -4.71
C ALA A 391 -24.32 13.09 -4.24
N VAL A 392 -23.09 13.06 -3.76
CA VAL A 392 -22.54 11.89 -3.05
C VAL A 392 -23.46 11.61 -1.85
N PRO A 393 -24.08 10.41 -1.77
CA PRO A 393 -24.95 10.06 -0.66
C PRO A 393 -24.31 10.31 0.71
N LEU A 394 -25.14 10.72 1.68
CA LEU A 394 -24.67 11.14 3.01
C LEU A 394 -23.81 10.07 3.70
N GLN A 395 -24.16 8.79 3.52
CA GLN A 395 -23.42 7.65 4.08
C GLN A 395 -21.95 7.62 3.64
N TYR A 396 -21.65 7.96 2.38
CA TYR A 396 -20.29 7.98 1.86
C TYR A 396 -19.53 9.24 2.31
N ARG A 397 -20.22 10.38 2.40
CA ARG A 397 -19.65 11.62 2.96
C ARG A 397 -19.29 11.49 4.43
N GLN A 398 -20.16 10.91 5.24
CA GLN A 398 -19.91 10.71 6.67
C GLN A 398 -18.71 9.79 6.91
N ALA A 399 -18.51 8.75 6.09
CA ALA A 399 -17.33 7.91 6.18
C ALA A 399 -16.03 8.68 5.93
N ALA A 400 -16.01 9.57 4.93
CA ALA A 400 -14.88 10.46 4.64
C ALA A 400 -14.64 11.53 5.73
N GLU A 401 -15.71 12.08 6.32
CA GLU A 401 -15.60 13.06 7.40
C GLU A 401 -15.08 12.41 8.69
N GLN A 402 -15.59 11.23 9.04
CA GLN A 402 -15.09 10.44 10.18
C GLN A 402 -13.63 10.02 10.00
N ALA A 403 -13.24 9.69 8.77
CA ALA A 403 -11.86 9.37 8.42
C ALA A 403 -10.93 10.60 8.51
N HIS A 404 -11.39 11.78 8.06
CA HIS A 404 -10.63 13.03 8.14
C HIS A 404 -10.36 13.50 9.57
N GLN A 405 -11.36 13.42 10.46
CA GLN A 405 -11.20 13.77 11.87
C GLN A 405 -10.12 12.92 12.58
N ARG A 406 -9.82 11.72 12.07
CA ARG A 406 -8.78 10.83 12.61
C ARG A 406 -7.36 11.24 12.21
N VAL A 407 -7.18 11.83 11.01
CA VAL A 407 -5.85 12.19 10.46
C VAL A 407 -5.43 13.61 10.82
N VAL A 408 -6.39 14.52 11.05
CA VAL A 408 -6.11 15.94 11.32
C VAL A 408 -6.17 16.31 12.81
N VAL A 409 -6.92 15.58 13.65
CA VAL A 409 -7.28 16.07 15.00
C VAL A 409 -6.81 15.16 16.14
N GLY A 410 -6.20 14.00 15.89
CA GLY A 410 -5.80 13.09 16.98
C GLY A 410 -6.98 12.72 17.91
N ALA A 411 -8.19 12.64 17.33
CA ALA A 411 -9.42 12.46 18.11
C ALA A 411 -9.48 11.05 18.76
N PRO A 412 -9.78 10.93 20.06
CA PRO A 412 -9.90 9.65 20.73
C PRO A 412 -11.14 8.86 20.27
N GLY A 413 -10.95 7.60 19.86
CA GLY A 413 -12.00 6.60 19.77
C GLY A 413 -12.41 6.17 18.35
N ALA A 414 -12.45 4.85 18.17
CA ALA A 414 -12.93 4.11 17.01
C ALA A 414 -12.08 4.20 15.74
N ARG A 415 -10.95 3.48 15.71
CA ARG A 415 -10.34 3.05 14.45
C ARG A 415 -11.19 1.89 13.88
N ILE A 416 -11.70 2.06 12.66
CA ILE A 416 -12.04 0.90 11.83
C ILE A 416 -10.68 0.31 11.40
N PRO A 417 -10.44 -1.00 11.48
CA PRO A 417 -9.18 -1.58 11.01
C PRO A 417 -9.09 -1.40 9.51
N VAL A 418 -8.38 -0.36 9.08
CA VAL A 418 -8.32 -0.01 7.67
C VAL A 418 -7.27 -0.86 6.98
N GLY A 419 -7.76 -1.79 6.15
CA GLY A 419 -6.97 -2.84 5.50
C GLY A 419 -7.25 -4.26 6.00
N SER A 420 -8.24 -4.49 6.87
CA SER A 420 -8.64 -5.86 7.18
C SER A 420 -9.36 -6.50 5.99
N VAL A 421 -8.69 -7.45 5.33
CA VAL A 421 -9.34 -8.37 4.40
C VAL A 421 -10.27 -9.24 5.24
N VAL A 422 -11.58 -9.07 5.09
CA VAL A 422 -12.57 -10.02 5.61
C VAL A 422 -12.74 -11.11 4.55
N HIS A 423 -12.12 -12.28 4.78
CA HIS A 423 -12.45 -13.46 4.00
C HIS A 423 -13.80 -14.04 4.44
N PRO A 424 -14.65 -14.54 3.53
CA PRO A 424 -15.86 -15.25 3.91
C PRO A 424 -15.49 -16.52 4.70
N GLY A 425 -15.73 -16.52 6.01
CA GLY A 425 -15.62 -17.71 6.88
C GLY A 425 -14.37 -17.81 7.78
N GLY A 426 -13.56 -16.77 7.93
CA GLY A 426 -12.38 -16.78 8.81
C GLY A 426 -12.17 -15.45 9.54
N ALA A 427 -11.49 -15.50 10.68
CA ALA A 427 -11.23 -14.37 11.58
C ALA A 427 -10.69 -13.10 10.89
N ILE A 428 -10.86 -11.95 11.56
CA ILE A 428 -10.27 -10.65 11.19
C ILE A 428 -8.77 -10.86 10.92
N VAL A 429 -8.35 -10.74 9.66
CA VAL A 429 -6.93 -10.75 9.28
C VAL A 429 -6.48 -9.29 9.29
N LEU A 430 -5.78 -8.90 10.36
CA LEU A 430 -4.90 -7.73 10.33
C LEU A 430 -3.95 -7.90 9.14
N PRO A 431 -3.60 -6.84 8.39
CA PRO A 431 -2.62 -6.96 7.33
C PRO A 431 -1.42 -7.72 7.89
N ARG A 432 -1.15 -8.91 7.33
CA ARG A 432 0.15 -9.54 7.53
C ARG A 432 1.15 -8.44 7.19
N ALA A 433 2.13 -8.19 8.06
CA ALA A 433 3.35 -7.55 7.60
C ALA A 433 3.71 -8.22 6.26
N PRO A 434 4.08 -7.45 5.22
CA PRO A 434 4.37 -7.99 3.90
C PRO A 434 5.13 -9.29 4.10
N VAL A 435 4.61 -10.40 3.54
CA VAL A 435 5.39 -11.64 3.55
C VAL A 435 6.67 -11.25 2.85
N VAL A 436 7.71 -11.09 3.67
CA VAL A 436 9.08 -10.91 3.26
C VAL A 436 9.30 -12.00 2.23
N VAL A 437 9.29 -11.64 0.95
CA VAL A 437 9.99 -12.46 -0.03
C VAL A 437 11.43 -12.28 0.39
N ALA A 438 11.89 -13.22 1.20
CA ALA A 438 13.26 -13.26 1.63
C ALA A 438 14.11 -13.09 0.37
N PRO A 439 15.07 -12.17 0.35
CA PRO A 439 16.17 -12.28 -0.59
C PRO A 439 16.65 -13.71 -0.46
N ARG A 440 16.70 -14.44 -1.57
CA ARG A 440 17.29 -15.76 -1.60
C ARG A 440 18.79 -15.56 -1.39
N VAL A 441 19.21 -15.38 -0.15
CA VAL A 441 20.62 -15.43 0.24
C VAL A 441 21.06 -16.87 -0.02
N PRO A 442 22.15 -17.08 -0.77
CA PRO A 442 22.75 -18.40 -0.90
C PRO A 442 23.11 -18.91 0.50
N THR A 443 22.33 -19.90 0.97
CA THR A 443 22.60 -20.82 2.09
C THR A 443 23.67 -20.37 3.10
N GLY A 444 23.22 -19.85 4.24
CA GLY A 444 24.03 -19.69 5.45
C GLY A 444 23.24 -18.98 6.55
N SER A 445 22.54 -19.77 7.38
CA SER A 445 21.99 -19.39 8.71
C SER A 445 21.46 -17.96 8.93
N GLY A 446 20.13 -17.77 8.97
CA GLY A 446 19.49 -16.54 9.45
C GLY A 446 17.97 -16.64 9.44
N GLY A 447 17.38 -16.98 10.59
CA GLY A 447 15.93 -17.06 10.81
C GLY A 447 15.33 -15.69 11.16
N TYR A 448 14.00 -15.60 11.10
CA TYR A 448 13.15 -14.44 11.40
C TYR A 448 13.66 -13.55 12.55
N HIS A 449 13.70 -12.23 12.30
CA HIS A 449 14.47 -11.27 13.11
C HIS A 449 13.69 -10.37 14.09
N THR A 450 12.42 -10.63 14.32
CA THR A 450 11.69 -10.18 15.53
C THR A 450 10.69 -11.27 15.91
N MET A 451 10.64 -11.61 17.20
CA MET A 451 9.69 -12.60 17.69
C MET A 451 8.31 -11.95 17.91
N PRO A 452 7.22 -12.69 17.64
CA PRO A 452 5.87 -12.19 17.91
C PRO A 452 5.61 -12.04 19.42
N PRO A 453 4.56 -11.28 19.81
CA PRO A 453 4.20 -11.02 21.19
C PRO A 453 4.19 -12.29 22.06
N ARG A 454 4.66 -12.16 23.32
CA ARG A 454 4.49 -13.21 24.33
C ARG A 454 3.00 -13.35 24.67
N THR A 455 2.29 -14.17 23.92
CA THR A 455 0.86 -14.43 24.16
C THR A 455 0.67 -15.24 25.45
N ASN A 456 0.33 -14.56 26.55
CA ASN A 456 -0.27 -15.19 27.73
C ASN A 456 -1.78 -15.40 27.55
N VAL A 457 -2.20 -15.90 26.38
CA VAL A 457 -3.58 -16.33 26.14
C VAL A 457 -3.54 -17.82 25.79
N PRO A 458 -4.20 -18.71 26.56
CA PRO A 458 -4.19 -20.14 26.28
C PRO A 458 -4.76 -20.41 24.88
N VAL A 459 -3.91 -20.89 23.96
CA VAL A 459 -4.33 -21.38 22.65
C VAL A 459 -5.05 -22.72 22.87
N SER A 460 -6.37 -22.68 22.94
CA SER A 460 -7.19 -23.89 22.84
C SER A 460 -7.94 -23.90 21.51
N GLN A 461 -7.28 -24.24 20.39
CA GLN A 461 -7.97 -24.80 19.22
C GLN A 461 -7.11 -25.79 18.43
N PRO A 462 -7.73 -26.83 17.82
CA PRO A 462 -7.05 -28.03 17.35
C PRO A 462 -6.35 -27.84 16.01
N ARG A 463 -5.23 -28.55 15.84
CA ARG A 463 -4.43 -28.64 14.62
C ARG A 463 -5.25 -29.17 13.43
N PRO A 464 -5.45 -28.41 12.35
CA PRO A 464 -5.96 -28.96 11.10
C PRO A 464 -4.84 -29.73 10.40
N THR A 465 -5.00 -31.03 10.21
CA THR A 465 -4.18 -31.82 9.28
C THR A 465 -4.64 -31.52 7.86
N ASN A 466 -3.84 -30.79 7.09
CA ASN A 466 -4.08 -30.62 5.64
C ASN A 466 -3.11 -31.52 4.85
N PRO A 467 -3.60 -32.35 3.91
CA PRO A 467 -2.76 -33.21 3.09
C PRO A 467 -1.97 -32.39 2.05
N GLN A 468 -0.72 -32.80 1.79
CA GLN A 468 0.15 -32.15 0.80
C GLN A 468 -0.44 -32.23 -0.62
N PRO A 469 -0.45 -31.13 -1.40
CA PRO A 469 -0.80 -31.19 -2.82
C PRO A 469 0.36 -31.79 -3.63
N THR A 470 0.07 -32.83 -4.40
CA THR A 470 0.97 -33.40 -5.39
C THR A 470 1.22 -32.41 -6.54
N ARG A 471 2.50 -32.22 -6.87
CA ARG A 471 3.01 -31.40 -7.98
C ARG A 471 2.51 -31.92 -9.35
N PRO A 472 1.80 -31.11 -10.17
CA PRO A 472 1.52 -31.49 -11.56
C PRO A 472 2.77 -31.30 -12.43
N SER A 473 3.06 -32.28 -13.28
CA SER A 473 4.09 -32.21 -14.31
C SER A 473 3.67 -31.30 -15.47
N TYR A 474 4.47 -30.30 -15.78
CA TYR A 474 4.31 -29.43 -16.95
C TYR A 474 4.58 -30.20 -18.26
N PRO A 475 3.75 -30.06 -19.31
CA PRO A 475 4.15 -30.41 -20.67
C PRO A 475 5.10 -29.35 -21.24
N THR A 476 6.09 -29.81 -21.99
CA THR A 476 7.07 -29.00 -22.73
C THR A 476 6.41 -28.01 -23.70
N GLN A 477 6.89 -26.76 -23.72
CA GLN A 477 6.45 -25.69 -24.62
C GLN A 477 6.65 -26.03 -26.10
N PRO A 478 5.68 -25.74 -26.99
CA PRO A 478 5.94 -25.54 -28.42
C PRO A 478 6.57 -24.17 -28.67
N SER A 479 7.43 -24.11 -29.70
CA SER A 479 8.20 -22.93 -30.12
C SER A 479 7.36 -21.69 -30.45
N ARG A 480 7.94 -20.54 -30.11
CA ARG A 480 7.47 -19.15 -30.28
C ARG A 480 7.06 -18.83 -31.73
N PRO A 481 5.84 -18.31 -32.00
CA PRO A 481 5.52 -17.67 -33.26
C PRO A 481 6.14 -16.24 -33.31
N THR A 482 6.64 -15.88 -34.48
CA THR A 482 7.18 -14.55 -34.82
C THR A 482 6.11 -13.45 -34.73
N GLN A 483 6.48 -12.29 -34.19
CA GLN A 483 5.63 -11.09 -34.08
C GLN A 483 5.24 -10.54 -35.47
N PRO A 484 4.00 -10.06 -35.68
CA PRO A 484 3.67 -9.17 -36.80
C PRO A 484 4.17 -7.75 -36.53
N THR A 485 4.71 -7.11 -37.56
CA THR A 485 5.16 -5.72 -37.58
C THR A 485 4.01 -4.71 -37.39
N ARG A 486 4.30 -3.64 -36.65
CA ARG A 486 3.40 -2.54 -36.27
C ARG A 486 3.13 -1.61 -37.46
N PRO A 487 1.89 -1.16 -37.75
CA PRO A 487 1.65 -0.04 -38.65
C PRO A 487 1.87 1.30 -37.90
N SER A 488 2.61 2.20 -38.53
CA SER A 488 2.73 3.61 -38.14
C SER A 488 1.44 4.38 -38.47
N TYR A 489 0.98 5.23 -37.56
CA TYR A 489 -0.06 6.24 -37.83
C TYR A 489 0.60 7.62 -38.05
N PRO A 490 0.05 8.47 -38.94
CA PRO A 490 0.64 9.75 -39.30
C PRO A 490 0.33 10.84 -38.26
N THR A 491 1.20 11.87 -38.30
CA THR A 491 1.33 13.05 -37.41
C THR A 491 0.08 13.87 -37.20
#